data_AF-A0A817BNX9-F1
#
_entry.id   AF-A0A817BNX9-F1
#
_cell.length_a   1.000
_cell.length_b   1.000
_cell.length_c   1.000
_cell.angle_alpha   90.00
_cell.angle_beta   90.00
_cell.angle_gamma   90.00
#
_symmetry.space_group_name_H-M   'P 1'
#
loop_
_entity.id
_entity.type
_entity.pdbx_description
1 polymer ?
#
loop_
_entity_poly.entity_id
_entity_poly.type
_entity_poly.pdbx_seq_one_letter_code
_entity_poly.pdbx_strand_id
1 'polypeptide(L)'
;MGFTIVACEADWLPAYRVNRWVKGISLSTIKDADDALKDFTRFPSWMWRNNVVVDFITWLRKYNDQINDQQKKAGFFGIDLYSLQSSREEVIKYLEKNAPVKIARKNYGCFEKYTDEHEYGVCAATNLSSTCEKEAIKVLTKMLEQHAKLIAEDKTDNMEVHESFYAMENAKIVREAEKYYRHMFEGGQITWNIRDTHMCDCLQDLLNHNGPGTKAVVWAHNSHVGDARETESNRARKINIGQLVRERFGIENTYNIGFTTYTGTVTATDNWDMCPDFKHVRPSLNESIEFLLHDALIKNSTMFYDGQYFLIFRSNNPSVEFSKELRNKLHKKRLEHAIGVIYRPHTERQSHYFNASLSTQFDCVIHVEMTRALRPLEIHPIWAQAEKEHVPDTFPMNV
;
A
#
# COMPACT_ATOMS: atom_id res chain seq x y z
N MET A 1 -14.46 14.21 8.01
CA MET A 1 -13.20 14.14 8.79
C MET A 1 -12.01 14.87 8.15
N GLY A 2 -12.12 15.38 6.90
CA GLY A 2 -11.12 16.27 6.30
C GLY A 2 -9.86 15.57 5.77
N PHE A 3 -9.94 14.27 5.46
CA PHE A 3 -8.85 13.54 4.81
C PHE A 3 -8.78 13.90 3.33
N THR A 4 -7.58 14.22 2.85
CA THR A 4 -7.33 14.64 1.45
C THR A 4 -6.23 13.81 0.78
N ILE A 5 -5.63 12.87 1.50
CA ILE A 5 -4.60 11.97 0.97
C ILE A 5 -5.05 10.53 1.19
N VAL A 6 -5.08 9.76 0.12
CA VAL A 6 -5.17 8.30 0.16
C VAL A 6 -3.80 7.77 -0.25
N ALA A 7 -3.02 7.30 0.72
CA ALA A 7 -1.66 6.80 0.54
C ALA A 7 -1.68 5.27 0.51
N CYS A 8 -1.46 4.69 -0.66
CA CYS A 8 -1.62 3.28 -0.95
C CYS A 8 -0.27 2.55 -0.97
N GLU A 9 -0.21 1.32 -0.46
CA GLU A 9 0.89 0.37 -0.66
C GLU A 9 0.97 -0.04 -2.15
N ALA A 10 1.42 0.93 -2.96
CA ALA A 10 1.36 0.96 -4.40
C ALA A 10 2.58 1.70 -4.93
N ASP A 11 3.01 1.34 -6.14
CA ASP A 11 4.07 2.07 -6.83
C ASP A 11 3.67 3.53 -7.08
N TRP A 12 4.62 4.45 -6.88
CA TRP A 12 4.42 5.90 -6.98
C TRP A 12 3.91 6.35 -8.35
N LEU A 13 4.56 5.88 -9.44
CA LEU A 13 4.27 6.38 -10.79
C LEU A 13 2.87 5.95 -11.30
N PRO A 14 2.45 4.67 -11.22
CA PRO A 14 1.09 4.29 -11.57
C PRO A 14 0.03 4.99 -10.72
N ALA A 15 0.27 5.15 -9.41
CA ALA A 15 -0.63 5.89 -8.55
C ALA A 15 -0.69 7.39 -8.90
N TYR A 16 0.42 8.00 -9.35
CA TYR A 16 0.42 9.38 -9.83
C TYR A 16 -0.46 9.57 -11.07
N ARG A 17 -0.49 8.59 -11.99
CA ARG A 17 -1.44 8.59 -13.11
C ARG A 17 -2.89 8.64 -12.63
N VAL A 18 -3.24 7.80 -11.64
CA VAL A 18 -4.57 7.82 -11.00
C VAL A 18 -4.82 9.18 -10.35
N ASN A 19 -3.86 9.72 -9.60
CA ASN A 19 -3.97 11.03 -8.95
C ASN A 19 -4.34 12.15 -9.93
N ARG A 20 -3.64 12.20 -11.08
CA ARG A 20 -3.90 13.19 -12.12
C ARG A 20 -5.33 13.06 -12.62
N TRP A 21 -5.78 11.83 -12.88
CA TRP A 21 -7.15 11.58 -13.31
C TRP A 21 -8.17 11.98 -12.26
N VAL A 22 -8.07 11.54 -10.99
CA VAL A 22 -9.04 11.86 -9.95
C VAL A 22 -9.08 13.36 -9.61
N LYS A 23 -7.98 14.09 -9.84
CA LYS A 23 -7.92 15.55 -9.62
C LYS A 23 -8.32 16.39 -10.84
N GLY A 24 -8.58 15.78 -11.99
CA GLY A 24 -8.90 16.52 -13.22
C GLY A 24 -7.72 17.15 -13.94
N ILE A 25 -6.50 16.68 -13.66
CA ILE A 25 -5.26 17.18 -14.26
C ILE A 25 -4.94 16.35 -15.52
N SER A 26 -4.60 17.03 -16.62
CA SER A 26 -4.11 16.39 -17.87
C SER A 26 -5.06 15.33 -18.48
N LEU A 27 -6.34 15.68 -18.60
CA LEU A 27 -7.39 14.78 -19.11
C LEU A 27 -7.25 14.37 -20.58
N SER A 28 -6.36 15.01 -21.35
CA SER A 28 -6.14 14.64 -22.75
C SER A 28 -5.51 13.26 -22.96
N THR A 29 -4.98 12.63 -21.91
CA THR A 29 -4.27 11.33 -21.98
C THR A 29 -4.86 10.22 -21.12
N ILE A 30 -5.92 10.50 -20.37
CA ILE A 30 -6.59 9.54 -19.47
C ILE A 30 -8.10 9.60 -19.68
N LYS A 31 -8.66 8.56 -20.30
CA LYS A 31 -10.06 8.54 -20.77
C LYS A 31 -11.06 8.27 -19.65
N ASP A 32 -10.77 7.28 -18.81
CA ASP A 32 -11.67 6.76 -17.79
C ASP A 32 -10.88 6.13 -16.64
N ALA A 33 -11.59 5.52 -15.69
CA ALA A 33 -11.02 4.89 -14.50
C ALA A 33 -10.12 3.69 -14.84
N ASP A 34 -10.47 2.88 -15.85
CA ASP A 34 -9.64 1.73 -16.25
C ASP A 34 -8.32 2.22 -16.87
N ASP A 35 -8.40 3.18 -17.80
CA ASP A 35 -7.23 3.80 -18.41
C ASP A 35 -6.36 4.55 -17.38
N ALA A 36 -6.94 5.05 -16.29
CA ALA A 36 -6.18 5.64 -15.18
C ALA A 36 -5.33 4.61 -14.43
N LEU A 37 -5.77 3.36 -14.36
CA LEU A 37 -5.10 2.26 -13.67
C LEU A 37 -4.10 1.50 -14.55
N LYS A 38 -4.01 1.78 -15.86
CA LYS A 38 -3.30 0.90 -16.83
C LYS A 38 -1.81 0.69 -16.57
N ASP A 39 -1.19 1.63 -15.85
CA ASP A 39 0.24 1.60 -15.56
C ASP A 39 0.57 0.62 -14.40
N PHE A 40 -0.43 0.08 -13.71
CA PHE A 40 -0.25 -0.99 -12.71
C PHE A 40 -0.02 -2.35 -13.39
N THR A 41 1.14 -2.52 -14.02
CA THR A 41 1.47 -3.72 -14.82
C THR A 41 2.30 -4.76 -14.07
N ARG A 42 2.96 -4.35 -12.98
CA ARG A 42 3.86 -5.21 -12.20
C ARG A 42 3.09 -6.17 -11.32
N PHE A 43 3.74 -7.29 -10.98
CA PHE A 43 3.16 -8.24 -10.05
C PHE A 43 2.90 -7.58 -8.68
N PRO A 44 1.73 -7.81 -8.08
CA PRO A 44 0.53 -8.42 -8.66
C PRO A 44 -0.35 -7.35 -9.32
N SER A 45 -0.60 -7.47 -10.62
CA SER A 45 -1.31 -6.43 -11.40
C SER A 45 -2.73 -6.18 -10.88
N TRP A 46 -3.41 -7.24 -10.44
CA TRP A 46 -4.81 -7.19 -9.98
C TRP A 46 -5.02 -6.48 -8.64
N MET A 47 -3.96 -6.30 -7.84
CA MET A 47 -4.08 -5.69 -6.50
C MET A 47 -4.67 -4.28 -6.57
N TRP A 48 -4.26 -3.51 -7.58
CA TRP A 48 -4.81 -2.18 -7.85
C TRP A 48 -5.62 -2.11 -9.15
N ARG A 49 -5.44 -3.05 -10.10
CA ARG A 49 -6.30 -3.19 -11.29
C ARG A 49 -7.46 -4.16 -11.07
N ASN A 50 -8.49 -3.68 -10.38
CA ASN A 50 -9.70 -4.43 -10.10
C ASN A 50 -10.94 -3.54 -10.07
N ASN A 51 -12.11 -4.16 -10.04
CA ASN A 51 -13.40 -3.47 -10.01
C ASN A 51 -13.60 -2.57 -8.78
N VAL A 52 -13.15 -2.99 -7.59
CA VAL A 52 -13.31 -2.21 -6.36
C VAL A 52 -12.53 -0.89 -6.44
N VAL A 53 -11.31 -0.94 -6.97
CA VAL A 53 -10.48 0.27 -7.15
C VAL A 53 -11.07 1.16 -8.24
N VAL A 54 -11.57 0.59 -9.35
CA VAL A 54 -12.31 1.35 -10.39
C VAL A 54 -13.49 2.12 -9.79
N ASP A 55 -14.31 1.46 -8.99
CA ASP A 55 -15.46 2.08 -8.32
C ASP A 55 -15.00 3.19 -7.36
N PHE A 56 -13.97 2.92 -6.56
CA PHE A 56 -13.41 3.88 -5.62
C PHE A 56 -12.87 5.14 -6.31
N ILE A 57 -12.02 5.00 -7.33
CA ILE A 57 -11.43 6.15 -8.01
C ILE A 57 -12.48 6.93 -8.82
N THR A 58 -13.49 6.23 -9.35
CA THR A 58 -14.64 6.88 -10.01
C THR A 58 -15.44 7.72 -9.03
N TRP A 59 -15.71 7.20 -7.83
CA TRP A 59 -16.31 7.97 -6.75
C TRP A 59 -15.43 9.15 -6.33
N LEU A 60 -14.12 8.92 -6.13
CA LEU A 60 -13.18 9.95 -5.73
C LEU A 60 -13.11 11.08 -6.74
N ARG A 61 -13.14 10.75 -8.04
CA ARG A 61 -13.21 11.73 -9.13
C ARG A 61 -14.48 12.57 -9.05
N LYS A 62 -15.65 11.92 -8.93
CA LYS A 62 -16.95 12.61 -8.78
C LYS A 62 -16.99 13.51 -7.55
N TYR A 63 -16.39 13.07 -6.45
CA TYR A 63 -16.26 13.88 -5.24
C TYR A 63 -15.38 15.11 -5.50
N ASN A 64 -14.22 14.93 -6.13
CA ASN A 64 -13.30 16.02 -6.46
C ASN A 64 -13.86 17.02 -7.48
N ASP A 65 -14.70 16.59 -8.41
CA ASP A 65 -15.34 17.49 -9.39
C ASP A 65 -16.31 18.49 -8.74
N GLN A 66 -16.73 18.24 -7.48
CA GLN A 66 -17.54 19.18 -6.69
C GLN A 66 -16.68 20.24 -5.97
N ILE A 67 -15.35 20.13 -6.03
CA ILE A 67 -14.40 21.01 -5.33
C ILE A 67 -13.72 21.91 -6.36
N ASN A 68 -14.01 23.22 -6.28
CA ASN A 68 -13.43 24.21 -7.20
C ASN A 68 -11.93 24.47 -6.95
N ASP A 69 -11.50 24.36 -5.69
CA ASP A 69 -10.14 24.62 -5.26
C ASP A 69 -9.27 23.37 -5.48
N GLN A 70 -8.35 23.44 -6.43
CA GLN A 70 -7.52 22.31 -6.84
C GLN A 70 -6.65 21.77 -5.68
N GLN A 71 -6.25 22.62 -4.74
CA GLN A 71 -5.41 22.25 -3.61
C GLN A 71 -6.19 21.48 -2.53
N LYS A 72 -7.51 21.63 -2.50
CA LYS A 72 -8.40 20.92 -1.56
C LYS A 72 -8.90 19.58 -2.07
N LYS A 73 -8.67 19.27 -3.34
CA LYS A 73 -9.05 17.97 -3.92
C LYS A 73 -8.25 16.84 -3.28
N ALA A 74 -8.95 15.76 -2.95
CA ALA A 74 -8.33 14.57 -2.42
C ALA A 74 -7.49 13.87 -3.50
N GLY A 75 -6.32 13.35 -3.12
CA GLY A 75 -5.41 12.66 -4.02
C GLY A 75 -5.25 11.18 -3.71
N PHE A 76 -4.78 10.44 -4.71
CA PHE A 76 -4.45 9.02 -4.65
C PHE A 76 -2.96 8.86 -4.89
N PHE A 77 -2.22 8.33 -3.92
CA PHE A 77 -0.76 8.33 -3.94
C PHE A 77 -0.24 6.93 -3.67
N GLY A 78 0.82 6.53 -4.37
CA GLY A 78 1.60 5.36 -4.00
C GLY A 78 2.63 5.78 -2.96
N ILE A 79 3.05 4.87 -2.09
CA ILE A 79 4.14 5.14 -1.14
C ILE A 79 5.19 4.02 -1.14
N ASP A 80 5.06 3.03 -2.02
CA ASP A 80 5.95 1.88 -2.10
C ASP A 80 7.15 2.15 -3.03
N LEU A 81 8.21 1.34 -2.90
CA LEU A 81 9.54 1.64 -3.46
C LEU A 81 10.00 0.75 -4.61
N TYR A 82 9.20 -0.22 -5.05
CA TYR A 82 9.69 -1.24 -5.98
C TYR A 82 10.06 -0.71 -7.37
N SER A 83 9.60 0.48 -7.75
CA SER A 83 9.62 1.00 -9.13
C SER A 83 10.92 1.73 -9.51
N LEU A 84 12.08 1.06 -9.41
CA LEU A 84 13.39 1.68 -9.65
C LEU A 84 13.54 2.19 -11.09
N GLN A 85 13.35 1.33 -12.10
CA GLN A 85 13.60 1.70 -13.49
C GLN A 85 12.66 2.81 -13.98
N SER A 86 11.36 2.67 -13.71
CA SER A 86 10.36 3.65 -14.14
C SER A 86 10.51 4.99 -13.40
N SER A 87 10.83 4.97 -12.10
CA SER A 87 11.15 6.21 -11.35
C SER A 87 12.39 6.90 -11.90
N ARG A 88 13.43 6.14 -12.27
CA ARG A 88 14.66 6.67 -12.90
C ARG A 88 14.34 7.37 -14.22
N GLU A 89 13.54 6.74 -15.07
CA GLU A 89 13.12 7.33 -16.34
C GLU A 89 12.34 8.63 -16.15
N GLU A 90 11.46 8.68 -15.15
CA GLU A 90 10.67 9.88 -14.86
C GLU A 90 11.55 11.05 -14.38
N VAL A 91 12.54 10.77 -13.53
CA VAL A 91 13.53 11.79 -13.12
C VAL A 91 14.33 12.30 -14.32
N ILE A 92 14.73 11.42 -15.24
CA ILE A 92 15.43 11.83 -16.47
C ILE A 92 14.55 12.73 -17.33
N LYS A 93 13.28 12.34 -17.56
CA LYS A 93 12.31 13.13 -18.34
C LYS A 93 12.06 14.50 -17.72
N TYR A 94 11.96 14.58 -16.39
CA TYR A 94 11.79 15.85 -15.68
C TYR A 94 13.02 16.75 -15.84
N LEU A 95 14.22 16.21 -15.63
CA LEU A 95 15.47 16.94 -15.74
C LEU A 95 15.77 17.39 -17.18
N GLU A 96 15.32 16.64 -18.19
CA GLU A 96 15.44 17.00 -19.61
C GLU A 96 14.70 18.30 -19.97
N LYS A 97 13.58 18.56 -19.29
CA LYS A 97 12.75 19.75 -19.54
C LYS A 97 13.18 20.94 -18.70
N ASN A 98 13.67 20.70 -17.49
CA ASN A 98 13.82 21.75 -16.46
C ASN A 98 15.29 22.04 -16.09
N ALA A 99 16.28 21.34 -16.66
CA ALA A 99 17.69 21.53 -16.34
C ALA A 99 18.61 21.24 -17.56
N PRO A 100 19.85 21.77 -17.58
CA PRO A 100 20.82 21.36 -18.59
C PRO A 100 21.11 19.84 -18.50
N VAL A 101 20.67 19.15 -19.56
CA VAL A 101 20.34 17.71 -19.70
C VAL A 101 21.52 16.73 -19.54
N LYS A 102 22.77 17.17 -19.74
CA LYS A 102 23.93 16.25 -19.86
C LYS A 102 24.34 15.53 -18.57
N ILE A 103 23.77 15.89 -17.42
CA ILE A 103 24.19 15.36 -16.11
C ILE A 103 23.32 14.17 -15.66
N ALA A 104 22.02 14.15 -15.96
CA ALA A 104 21.10 13.14 -15.44
C ALA A 104 21.34 11.76 -16.05
N ARG A 105 21.31 11.66 -17.39
CA ARG A 105 21.61 10.41 -18.12
C ARG A 105 23.00 9.88 -17.78
N LYS A 106 24.01 10.76 -17.73
CA LYS A 106 25.37 10.38 -17.33
C LYS A 106 25.44 9.85 -15.91
N ASN A 107 24.73 10.46 -14.95
CA ASN A 107 24.77 10.02 -13.56
C ASN A 107 24.00 8.71 -13.36
N TYR A 108 22.87 8.47 -14.04
CA TYR A 108 22.14 7.21 -13.95
C TYR A 108 22.65 6.09 -14.88
N GLY A 109 23.71 6.34 -15.64
CA GLY A 109 24.30 5.36 -16.56
C GLY A 109 24.82 4.08 -15.90
N CYS A 110 25.03 4.08 -14.57
CA CYS A 110 25.42 2.86 -13.85
C CYS A 110 24.32 1.77 -13.90
N PHE A 111 23.04 2.17 -13.94
CA PHE A 111 21.90 1.25 -14.00
C PHE A 111 21.67 0.69 -15.41
N GLU A 112 22.19 1.32 -16.47
CA GLU A 112 22.00 0.89 -17.86
C GLU A 112 22.67 -0.46 -18.18
N LYS A 113 23.50 -0.97 -17.26
CA LYS A 113 24.19 -2.26 -17.39
C LYS A 113 23.31 -3.46 -17.09
N TYR A 114 22.14 -3.24 -16.48
CA TYR A 114 21.26 -4.30 -15.99
C TYR A 114 19.93 -4.25 -16.72
N THR A 115 19.37 -5.43 -16.99
CA THR A 115 18.10 -5.62 -17.67
C THR A 115 16.91 -5.30 -16.76
N ASP A 116 17.01 -5.65 -15.47
CA ASP A 116 16.00 -5.39 -14.44
C ASP A 116 16.63 -5.11 -13.07
N GLU A 117 15.79 -4.78 -12.08
CA GLU A 117 16.21 -4.53 -10.71
C GLU A 117 16.75 -5.78 -9.99
N HIS A 118 16.32 -6.97 -10.39
CA HIS A 118 16.78 -8.22 -9.79
C HIS A 118 18.22 -8.52 -10.19
N GLU A 119 18.56 -8.33 -11.47
CA GLU A 119 19.93 -8.44 -11.97
C GLU A 119 20.86 -7.44 -11.26
N TYR A 120 20.42 -6.19 -11.10
CA TYR A 120 21.15 -5.21 -10.29
C TYR A 120 21.39 -5.73 -8.87
N GLY A 121 20.32 -6.20 -8.20
CA GLY A 121 20.40 -6.71 -6.83
C GLY A 121 21.36 -7.89 -6.68
N VAL A 122 21.36 -8.83 -7.62
CA VAL A 122 22.30 -9.96 -7.65
C VAL A 122 23.73 -9.46 -7.75
N CYS A 123 24.04 -8.60 -8.73
CA CYS A 123 25.40 -8.10 -8.94
C CYS A 123 25.90 -7.26 -7.75
N ALA A 124 25.03 -6.41 -7.20
CA ALA A 124 25.36 -5.55 -6.06
C ALA A 124 25.60 -6.36 -4.78
N ALA A 125 24.75 -7.35 -4.47
CA ALA A 125 24.87 -8.17 -3.27
C ALA A 125 26.07 -9.14 -3.31
N THR A 126 26.49 -9.55 -4.51
CA THR A 126 27.61 -10.49 -4.71
C THR A 126 28.95 -9.78 -4.95
N ASN A 127 28.99 -8.44 -4.87
CA ASN A 127 30.17 -7.62 -5.19
C ASN A 127 30.76 -7.87 -6.58
N LEU A 128 29.95 -8.35 -7.52
CA LEU A 128 30.36 -8.56 -8.92
C LEU A 128 30.51 -7.23 -9.68
N SER A 129 29.92 -6.15 -9.16
CA SER A 129 30.04 -4.81 -9.70
C SER A 129 30.00 -3.74 -8.60
N SER A 130 30.45 -2.53 -8.93
CA SER A 130 30.23 -1.36 -8.09
C SER A 130 28.74 -1.03 -8.01
N THR A 131 28.27 -0.65 -6.82
CA THR A 131 26.89 -0.21 -6.59
C THR A 131 26.61 1.12 -7.28
N CYS A 132 25.31 1.42 -7.46
CA CYS A 132 24.81 2.68 -8.00
C CYS A 132 24.47 3.73 -6.93
N GLU A 133 24.83 3.47 -5.67
CA GLU A 133 24.46 4.29 -4.51
C GLU A 133 24.91 5.75 -4.65
N LYS A 134 26.18 5.97 -5.03
CA LYS A 134 26.76 7.32 -5.14
C LYS A 134 26.07 8.13 -6.23
N GLU A 135 25.78 7.48 -7.36
CA GLU A 135 25.07 8.04 -8.50
C GLU A 135 23.64 8.44 -8.12
N ALA A 136 22.92 7.54 -7.43
CA ALA A 136 21.56 7.79 -6.97
C ALA A 136 21.50 8.95 -5.96
N ILE A 137 22.40 8.99 -4.98
CA ILE A 137 22.52 10.10 -4.02
C ILE A 137 22.80 11.41 -4.74
N LYS A 138 23.74 11.43 -5.70
CA LYS A 138 24.10 12.65 -6.43
C LYS A 138 22.92 13.24 -7.20
N VAL A 139 22.10 12.41 -7.83
CA VAL A 139 20.89 12.90 -8.53
C VAL A 139 19.87 13.40 -7.52
N LEU A 140 19.63 12.66 -6.43
CA LEU A 140 18.69 13.08 -5.38
C LEU A 140 19.09 14.42 -4.76
N THR A 141 20.36 14.63 -4.41
CA THR A 141 20.85 15.92 -3.87
C THR A 141 20.55 17.06 -4.83
N LYS A 142 20.79 16.87 -6.13
CA LYS A 142 20.49 17.89 -7.13
C LYS A 142 18.98 18.19 -7.22
N MET A 143 18.14 17.16 -7.17
CA MET A 143 16.69 17.33 -7.18
C MET A 143 16.20 18.08 -5.94
N LEU A 144 16.75 17.77 -4.76
CA LEU A 144 16.46 18.49 -3.52
C LEU A 144 16.86 19.96 -3.59
N GLU A 145 18.06 20.26 -4.10
CA GLU A 145 18.54 21.64 -4.28
C GLU A 145 17.66 22.43 -5.26
N GLN A 146 17.23 21.81 -6.35
CA GLN A 146 16.33 22.45 -7.33
C GLN A 146 14.95 22.70 -6.74
N HIS A 147 14.39 21.71 -6.04
CA HIS A 147 13.09 21.84 -5.39
C HIS A 147 13.11 22.92 -4.30
N ALA A 148 14.16 22.97 -3.47
CA ALA A 148 14.31 23.99 -2.45
C ALA A 148 14.42 25.41 -3.04
N LYS A 149 15.13 25.58 -4.16
CA LYS A 149 15.19 26.86 -4.88
C LYS A 149 13.81 27.27 -5.40
N LEU A 150 13.07 26.35 -6.00
CA LEU A 150 11.71 26.60 -6.48
C LEU A 150 10.79 27.06 -5.35
N ILE A 151 10.82 26.41 -4.18
CA ILE A 151 10.04 26.83 -3.00
C ILE A 151 10.48 28.21 -2.52
N ALA A 152 11.79 28.50 -2.48
CA ALA A 152 12.31 29.78 -1.97
C ALA A 152 12.01 30.97 -2.90
N GLU A 153 11.93 30.72 -4.20
CA GLU A 153 11.58 31.71 -5.22
C GLU A 153 10.05 31.91 -5.34
N ASP A 154 9.25 31.03 -4.73
CA ASP A 154 7.82 30.94 -4.98
C ASP A 154 7.05 32.18 -4.49
N LYS A 155 6.33 32.77 -5.45
CA LYS A 155 5.27 33.75 -5.24
C LYS A 155 3.98 33.12 -5.81
N THR A 156 3.30 32.36 -4.96
CA THR A 156 1.95 31.76 -5.14
C THR A 156 1.79 30.54 -6.06
N ASP A 157 1.21 29.48 -5.47
CA ASP A 157 0.48 28.33 -6.05
C ASP A 157 0.89 27.92 -7.46
N ASN A 158 2.09 27.36 -7.59
CA ASN A 158 2.63 26.97 -8.87
C ASN A 158 2.62 25.45 -9.06
N MET A 159 1.91 25.01 -10.11
CA MET A 159 1.95 23.64 -10.65
C MET A 159 3.39 23.13 -10.80
N GLU A 160 4.35 24.02 -11.07
CA GLU A 160 5.77 23.70 -11.15
C GLU A 160 6.35 23.14 -9.84
N VAL A 161 5.97 23.69 -8.68
CA VAL A 161 6.40 23.17 -7.37
C VAL A 161 5.81 21.77 -7.15
N HIS A 162 4.56 21.54 -7.55
CA HIS A 162 3.96 20.21 -7.50
C HIS A 162 4.69 19.22 -8.41
N GLU A 163 4.90 19.54 -9.68
CA GLU A 163 5.61 18.64 -10.61
C GLU A 163 7.06 18.38 -10.15
N SER A 164 7.73 19.39 -9.58
CA SER A 164 9.04 19.23 -8.95
C SER A 164 9.01 18.29 -7.76
N PHE A 165 7.98 18.35 -6.91
CA PHE A 165 7.80 17.45 -5.78
C PHE A 165 7.64 16.00 -6.26
N TYR A 166 6.77 15.73 -7.25
CA TYR A 166 6.59 14.37 -7.78
C TYR A 166 7.88 13.82 -8.41
N ALA A 167 8.64 14.65 -9.12
CA ALA A 167 9.92 14.23 -9.67
C ALA A 167 10.98 13.98 -8.57
N MET A 168 10.98 14.78 -7.50
CA MET A 168 11.85 14.59 -6.35
C MET A 168 11.55 13.28 -5.62
N GLU A 169 10.28 12.94 -5.42
CA GLU A 169 9.87 11.67 -4.81
C GLU A 169 10.33 10.46 -5.65
N ASN A 170 10.22 10.53 -6.99
CA ASN A 170 10.83 9.51 -7.86
C ASN A 170 12.35 9.38 -7.63
N ALA A 171 13.08 10.49 -7.45
CA ALA A 171 14.52 10.42 -7.17
C ALA A 171 14.81 9.81 -5.78
N LYS A 172 13.95 10.03 -4.78
CA LYS A 172 14.05 9.38 -3.48
C LYS A 172 13.81 7.87 -3.61
N ILE A 173 12.82 7.46 -4.40
CA ILE A 173 12.51 6.05 -4.70
C ILE A 173 13.70 5.39 -5.36
N VAL A 174 14.33 5.99 -6.39
CA VAL A 174 15.52 5.40 -7.03
C VAL A 174 16.62 5.09 -6.01
N ARG A 175 16.87 6.01 -5.07
CA ARG A 175 17.89 5.83 -4.02
C ARG A 175 17.49 4.79 -2.97
N GLU A 176 16.23 4.74 -2.55
CA GLU A 176 15.78 3.71 -1.58
C GLU A 176 15.61 2.33 -2.23
N ALA A 177 15.19 2.26 -3.49
CA ALA A 177 15.11 1.05 -4.27
C ALA A 177 16.51 0.48 -4.53
N GLU A 178 17.50 1.31 -4.89
CA GLU A 178 18.90 0.89 -4.97
C GLU A 178 19.34 0.18 -3.69
N LYS A 179 19.11 0.84 -2.55
CA LYS A 179 19.45 0.31 -1.23
C LYS A 179 18.70 -1.00 -0.96
N TYR A 180 17.41 -1.07 -1.28
CA TYR A 180 16.61 -2.28 -1.12
C TYR A 180 17.18 -3.45 -1.93
N TYR A 181 17.37 -3.29 -3.24
CA TYR A 181 17.80 -4.36 -4.13
C TYR A 181 19.23 -4.82 -3.82
N ARG A 182 20.11 -3.89 -3.42
CA ARG A 182 21.46 -4.22 -2.96
C ARG A 182 21.47 -5.14 -1.73
N HIS A 183 20.52 -4.98 -0.80
CA HIS A 183 20.42 -5.81 0.40
C HIS A 183 19.45 -6.99 0.24
N MET A 184 18.95 -7.26 -0.98
CA MET A 184 17.91 -8.28 -1.24
C MET A 184 18.28 -9.68 -0.74
N PHE A 185 19.57 -10.01 -0.70
CA PHE A 185 20.09 -11.31 -0.28
C PHE A 185 20.67 -11.35 1.14
N GLU A 186 20.65 -10.23 1.86
CA GLU A 186 21.22 -10.12 3.22
C GLU A 186 20.22 -10.50 4.34
N GLY A 187 18.95 -10.72 3.98
CA GLY A 187 17.91 -11.23 4.85
C GLY A 187 16.63 -10.40 4.83
N GLY A 188 15.48 -11.08 4.85
CA GLY A 188 14.17 -10.45 4.65
C GLY A 188 13.75 -9.42 5.71
N GLN A 189 14.44 -9.35 6.86
CA GLN A 189 14.19 -8.29 7.85
C GLN A 189 14.77 -6.93 7.42
N ILE A 190 15.90 -6.92 6.71
CA ILE A 190 16.60 -5.70 6.31
C ILE A 190 15.78 -4.99 5.23
N THR A 191 15.41 -5.72 4.18
CA THR A 191 14.58 -5.22 3.09
C THR A 191 13.19 -4.82 3.54
N TRP A 192 12.59 -5.56 4.48
CA TRP A 192 11.33 -5.18 5.12
C TRP A 192 11.42 -3.83 5.82
N ASN A 193 12.46 -3.62 6.64
CA ASN A 193 12.63 -2.37 7.38
C ASN A 193 12.93 -1.19 6.45
N ILE A 194 13.72 -1.40 5.38
CA ILE A 194 13.92 -0.38 4.33
C ILE A 194 12.57 0.02 3.74
N ARG A 195 11.71 -0.97 3.41
CA ARG A 195 10.42 -0.74 2.78
C ARG A 195 9.44 0.04 3.62
N ASP A 196 9.19 -0.40 4.84
CA ASP A 196 8.26 0.31 5.72
C ASP A 196 8.78 1.68 6.16
N THR A 197 10.10 1.85 6.30
CA THR A 197 10.69 3.18 6.56
C THR A 197 10.43 4.12 5.40
N HIS A 198 10.68 3.67 4.16
CA HIS A 198 10.41 4.46 2.96
C HIS A 198 8.93 4.86 2.86
N MET A 199 8.00 3.92 3.07
CA MET A 199 6.56 4.22 3.04
C MET A 199 6.18 5.32 4.06
N CYS A 200 6.77 5.28 5.27
CA CYS A 200 6.54 6.31 6.29
C CYS A 200 7.17 7.66 5.94
N ASP A 201 8.36 7.66 5.33
CA ASP A 201 9.03 8.87 4.86
C ASP A 201 8.25 9.54 3.73
N CYS A 202 7.80 8.76 2.74
CA CYS A 202 6.96 9.26 1.65
C CYS A 202 5.64 9.84 2.17
N LEU A 203 5.00 9.18 3.14
CA LEU A 203 3.81 9.72 3.81
C LEU A 203 4.09 11.07 4.50
N GLN A 204 5.22 11.19 5.19
CA GLN A 204 5.62 12.44 5.84
C GLN A 204 5.87 13.56 4.81
N ASP A 205 6.51 13.22 3.70
CA ASP A 205 6.76 14.15 2.59
C ASP A 205 5.45 14.65 1.96
N LEU A 206 4.49 13.75 1.73
CA LEU A 206 3.14 14.09 1.27
C LEU A 206 2.40 15.02 2.24
N LEU A 207 2.43 14.73 3.54
CA LEU A 207 1.80 15.58 4.56
C LEU A 207 2.44 16.98 4.60
N ASN A 208 3.77 17.06 4.49
CA ASN A 208 4.50 18.33 4.49
C ASN A 208 4.20 19.15 3.23
N HIS A 209 4.19 18.50 2.05
CA HIS A 209 3.93 19.14 0.77
C HIS A 209 2.53 19.75 0.70
N ASN A 210 1.54 19.06 1.27
CA ASN A 210 0.16 19.53 1.34
C ASN A 210 -0.10 20.54 2.47
N GLY A 211 0.87 20.73 3.37
CA GLY A 211 0.88 21.76 4.39
C GLY A 211 0.19 21.39 5.71
N PRO A 212 0.23 22.29 6.71
CA PRO A 212 -0.25 22.03 8.06
C PRO A 212 -1.73 21.64 8.12
N GLY A 213 -2.06 20.67 8.98
CA GLY A 213 -3.43 20.20 9.17
C GLY A 213 -3.91 19.19 8.12
N THR A 214 -3.08 18.85 7.15
CA THR A 214 -3.34 17.77 6.19
C THR A 214 -3.54 16.43 6.92
N LYS A 215 -4.50 15.64 6.44
CA LYS A 215 -4.77 14.30 6.96
C LYS A 215 -4.74 13.27 5.85
N ALA A 216 -4.15 12.12 6.16
CA ALA A 216 -3.98 11.01 5.23
C ALA A 216 -4.62 9.72 5.76
N VAL A 217 -5.18 8.94 4.85
CA VAL A 217 -5.56 7.54 5.08
C VAL A 217 -4.48 6.68 4.41
N VAL A 218 -3.87 5.78 5.18
CA VAL A 218 -2.93 4.80 4.64
C VAL A 218 -3.71 3.52 4.33
N TRP A 219 -3.70 3.10 3.07
CA TRP A 219 -4.29 1.86 2.60
C TRP A 219 -3.18 0.87 2.28
N ALA A 220 -2.89 -0.01 3.24
CA ALA A 220 -1.89 -1.06 3.13
C ALA A 220 -2.36 -2.33 3.85
N HIS A 221 -1.69 -3.45 3.61
CA HIS A 221 -2.03 -4.71 4.26
C HIS A 221 -1.89 -4.63 5.79
N ASN A 222 -2.62 -5.46 6.56
CA ASN A 222 -2.58 -5.49 8.03
C ASN A 222 -1.15 -5.59 8.60
N SER A 223 -0.29 -6.38 7.94
CA SER A 223 1.13 -6.52 8.31
C SER A 223 1.90 -5.20 8.29
N HIS A 224 1.44 -4.23 7.50
CA HIS A 224 2.00 -2.89 7.39
C HIS A 224 1.32 -1.90 8.34
N VAL A 225 -0.02 -1.89 8.43
CA VAL A 225 -0.78 -0.86 9.18
C VAL A 225 -0.98 -1.15 10.67
N GLY A 226 -0.78 -2.39 11.13
CA GLY A 226 -0.78 -2.72 12.56
C GLY A 226 0.46 -2.18 13.29
N ASP A 227 0.48 -2.21 14.62
CA ASP A 227 1.70 -1.91 15.38
C ASP A 227 2.59 -3.15 15.50
N ALA A 228 3.71 -3.19 14.74
CA ALA A 228 4.59 -4.36 14.69
C ALA A 228 5.11 -4.80 16.06
N ARG A 229 5.23 -3.90 17.05
CA ARG A 229 5.67 -4.21 18.43
C ARG A 229 4.78 -5.24 19.11
N GLU A 230 3.52 -5.29 18.70
CA GLU A 230 2.45 -6.14 19.24
C GLU A 230 2.29 -7.44 18.44
N THR A 231 3.23 -7.78 17.56
CA THR A 231 3.23 -8.98 16.72
C THR A 231 4.53 -9.79 16.86
N GLU A 232 4.61 -10.98 16.26
CA GLU A 232 5.86 -11.74 16.17
C GLU A 232 6.98 -11.01 15.41
N SER A 233 6.63 -10.06 14.53
CA SER A 233 7.57 -9.23 13.77
C SER A 233 8.55 -8.48 14.68
N ASN A 234 8.11 -8.07 15.87
CA ASN A 234 8.97 -7.43 16.87
C ASN A 234 10.17 -8.31 17.28
N ARG A 235 9.94 -9.62 17.45
CA ARG A 235 11.03 -10.56 17.79
C ARG A 235 12.05 -10.67 16.66
N ALA A 236 11.58 -10.54 15.42
CA ALA A 236 12.42 -10.50 14.22
C ALA A 236 12.99 -9.09 13.93
N ARG A 237 12.80 -8.12 14.84
CA ARG A 237 13.20 -6.71 14.68
C ARG A 237 12.68 -6.07 13.39
N LYS A 238 11.51 -6.54 12.93
CA LYS A 238 10.81 -5.97 11.79
C LYS A 238 9.90 -4.84 12.28
N ILE A 239 10.08 -3.66 11.69
CA ILE A 239 9.20 -2.50 11.89
C ILE A 239 8.11 -2.48 10.83
N ASN A 240 7.05 -1.71 11.04
CA ASN A 240 6.07 -1.45 9.99
C ASN A 240 5.55 0.00 10.04
N ILE A 241 4.92 0.45 8.95
CA ILE A 241 4.42 1.82 8.86
C ILE A 241 3.46 2.16 10.01
N GLY A 242 2.59 1.23 10.44
CA GLY A 242 1.66 1.43 11.55
C GLY A 242 2.34 1.73 12.90
N GLN A 243 3.48 1.08 13.18
CA GLN A 243 4.34 1.44 14.30
C GLN A 243 5.02 2.80 14.07
N LEU A 244 5.63 3.00 12.90
CA LEU A 244 6.43 4.20 12.62
C LEU A 244 5.61 5.48 12.65
N VAL A 245 4.37 5.46 12.14
CA VAL A 245 3.48 6.63 12.21
C VAL A 245 3.11 6.96 13.66
N ARG A 246 2.89 5.95 14.52
CA ARG A 246 2.63 6.17 15.94
C ARG A 246 3.84 6.79 16.64
N GLU A 247 5.05 6.34 16.30
CA GLU A 247 6.29 6.88 16.86
C GLU A 247 6.58 8.31 16.38
N ARG A 248 6.29 8.60 15.11
CA ARG A 248 6.57 9.91 14.48
C ARG A 248 5.53 10.98 14.80
N PHE A 249 4.25 10.64 14.75
CA PHE A 249 3.14 11.59 14.88
C PHE A 249 2.44 11.50 16.24
N GLY A 250 2.74 10.49 17.05
CA GLY A 250 2.10 10.24 18.33
C GLY A 250 0.78 9.49 18.19
N ILE A 251 0.43 8.74 19.24
CA ILE A 251 -0.78 7.91 19.27
C ILE A 251 -2.06 8.76 19.11
N GLU A 252 -2.09 9.99 19.61
CA GLU A 252 -3.25 10.88 19.53
C GLU A 252 -3.56 11.38 18.10
N ASN A 253 -2.57 11.36 17.20
CA ASN A 253 -2.72 11.81 15.81
C ASN A 253 -2.80 10.65 14.80
N THR A 254 -2.80 9.41 15.28
CA THR A 254 -2.80 8.20 14.46
C THR A 254 -3.94 7.29 14.88
N TYR A 255 -4.41 6.44 13.96
CA TYR A 255 -5.48 5.49 14.26
C TYR A 255 -5.36 4.28 13.33
N ASN A 256 -4.94 3.14 13.88
CA ASN A 256 -4.71 1.92 13.10
C ASN A 256 -6.01 1.11 13.02
N ILE A 257 -6.44 0.78 11.80
CA ILE A 257 -7.65 -0.02 11.56
C ILE A 257 -7.23 -1.33 10.88
N GLY A 258 -7.52 -2.45 11.51
CA GLY A 258 -7.26 -3.79 10.97
C GLY A 258 -8.51 -4.43 10.38
N PHE A 259 -8.31 -5.37 9.46
CA PHE A 259 -9.39 -6.21 8.92
C PHE A 259 -9.19 -7.68 9.29
N THR A 260 -10.25 -8.38 9.65
CA THR A 260 -10.19 -9.84 9.92
C THR A 260 -11.28 -10.56 9.15
N THR A 261 -11.02 -11.81 8.76
CA THR A 261 -12.02 -12.67 8.11
C THR A 261 -11.94 -14.10 8.62
N TYR A 262 -13.08 -14.76 8.76
CA TYR A 262 -13.15 -16.15 9.15
C TYR A 262 -12.95 -17.10 7.96
N THR A 263 -13.59 -16.83 6.81
CA THR A 263 -13.53 -17.66 5.60
C THR A 263 -13.90 -16.85 4.35
N GLY A 264 -14.17 -17.52 3.23
CA GLY A 264 -14.66 -16.93 1.98
C GLY A 264 -13.73 -17.21 0.81
N THR A 265 -13.61 -16.24 -0.07
CA THR A 265 -12.74 -16.33 -1.25
C THR A 265 -11.86 -15.08 -1.40
N VAL A 266 -10.72 -15.25 -2.05
CA VAL A 266 -9.72 -14.21 -2.35
C VAL A 266 -9.15 -14.42 -3.74
N THR A 267 -8.62 -13.34 -4.32
CA THR A 267 -7.75 -13.44 -5.51
C THR A 267 -6.31 -13.34 -5.06
N ALA A 268 -5.59 -14.45 -5.17
CA ALA A 268 -4.23 -14.59 -4.71
C ALA A 268 -3.49 -15.60 -5.60
N THR A 269 -2.22 -15.83 -5.34
CA THR A 269 -1.44 -16.85 -6.05
C THR A 269 -0.55 -17.65 -5.09
N ASP A 270 0.14 -18.69 -5.55
CA ASP A 270 1.01 -19.50 -4.68
C ASP A 270 2.41 -18.92 -4.52
N ASN A 271 2.92 -18.19 -5.52
CA ASN A 271 4.26 -17.60 -5.50
C ASN A 271 4.28 -16.25 -6.23
N TRP A 272 5.36 -15.51 -6.01
CA TRP A 272 5.67 -14.30 -6.77
C TRP A 272 5.65 -14.56 -8.28
N ASP A 273 5.22 -13.56 -9.04
CA ASP A 273 5.17 -13.54 -10.51
C ASP A 273 4.30 -14.63 -11.16
N MET A 274 3.41 -15.25 -10.39
CA MET A 274 2.39 -16.15 -10.93
C MET A 274 1.10 -15.41 -11.27
N CYS A 275 0.30 -16.01 -12.15
CA CYS A 275 -1.00 -15.47 -12.55
C CYS A 275 -1.98 -15.40 -11.36
N PRO A 276 -2.97 -14.48 -11.40
CA PRO A 276 -4.03 -14.45 -10.39
C PRO A 276 -4.84 -15.74 -10.41
N ASP A 277 -5.20 -16.21 -9.23
CA ASP A 277 -6.03 -17.39 -9.02
C ASP A 277 -7.19 -17.07 -8.07
N PHE A 278 -8.32 -17.77 -8.25
CA PHE A 278 -9.47 -17.68 -7.37
C PHE A 278 -9.33 -18.74 -6.29
N LYS A 279 -9.15 -18.32 -5.03
CA LYS A 279 -8.82 -19.22 -3.92
C LYS A 279 -9.84 -19.17 -2.79
N HIS A 280 -10.13 -20.35 -2.23
CA HIS A 280 -10.92 -20.48 -1.01
C HIS A 280 -10.09 -20.24 0.24
N VAL A 281 -10.51 -19.29 1.06
CA VAL A 281 -9.96 -19.08 2.39
C VAL A 281 -10.50 -20.17 3.31
N ARG A 282 -9.60 -21.03 3.81
CA ARG A 282 -9.95 -22.05 4.79
C ARG A 282 -10.58 -21.38 6.02
N PRO A 283 -11.57 -22.03 6.68
CA PRO A 283 -12.03 -21.58 7.98
C PRO A 283 -10.84 -21.36 8.91
N SER A 284 -10.82 -20.20 9.58
CA SER A 284 -9.71 -19.83 10.44
C SER A 284 -9.47 -20.84 11.57
N LEU A 285 -8.23 -20.90 12.06
CA LEU A 285 -7.84 -21.87 13.09
C LEU A 285 -8.50 -21.57 14.45
N ASN A 286 -8.86 -22.60 15.20
CA ASN A 286 -9.60 -22.46 16.47
C ASN A 286 -8.91 -21.55 17.51
N GLU A 287 -7.58 -21.50 17.52
CA GLU A 287 -6.80 -20.67 18.45
C GLU A 287 -6.61 -19.22 17.99
N SER A 288 -7.11 -18.88 16.80
CA SER A 288 -6.95 -17.58 16.15
C SER A 288 -7.91 -16.52 16.67
N ILE A 289 -7.57 -15.26 16.40
CA ILE A 289 -8.43 -14.10 16.63
C ILE A 289 -9.68 -14.21 15.75
N GLU A 290 -9.51 -14.58 14.49
CA GLU A 290 -10.57 -14.72 13.50
C GLU A 290 -11.63 -15.71 13.97
N PHE A 291 -11.22 -16.87 14.48
CA PHE A 291 -12.14 -17.86 15.04
C PHE A 291 -12.82 -17.35 16.30
N LEU A 292 -12.11 -16.64 17.18
CA LEU A 292 -12.70 -16.06 18.39
C LEU A 292 -13.80 -15.04 18.02
N LEU A 293 -13.58 -14.24 16.98
CA LEU A 293 -14.53 -13.26 16.47
C LEU A 293 -15.74 -13.92 15.79
N HIS A 294 -15.51 -15.00 15.04
CA HIS A 294 -16.56 -15.85 14.48
C HIS A 294 -17.41 -16.50 15.59
N ASP A 295 -16.78 -17.14 16.57
CA ASP A 295 -17.45 -17.82 17.69
C ASP A 295 -18.32 -16.84 18.51
N ALA A 296 -17.84 -15.62 18.71
CA ALA A 296 -18.60 -14.56 19.37
C ALA A 296 -19.83 -14.12 18.54
N LEU A 297 -19.69 -14.04 17.21
CA LEU A 297 -20.78 -13.71 16.29
C LEU A 297 -21.87 -14.79 16.32
N ILE A 298 -21.52 -16.07 16.11
CA ILE A 298 -22.51 -17.16 16.02
C ILE A 298 -23.21 -17.44 17.35
N LYS A 299 -22.54 -17.21 18.49
CA LYS A 299 -23.15 -17.36 19.82
C LYS A 299 -24.08 -16.21 20.17
N ASN A 300 -23.93 -15.07 19.50
CA ASN A 300 -24.77 -13.91 19.71
C ASN A 300 -25.86 -13.83 18.63
N SER A 301 -26.96 -14.56 18.84
CA SER A 301 -28.11 -14.66 17.94
C SER A 301 -28.85 -13.34 17.65
N THR A 302 -28.41 -12.22 18.22
CA THR A 302 -28.95 -10.88 17.98
C THR A 302 -28.12 -10.05 16.98
N MET A 303 -26.95 -10.53 16.54
CA MET A 303 -26.18 -9.89 15.48
C MET A 303 -26.74 -10.28 14.11
N PHE A 304 -27.82 -9.61 13.69
CA PHE A 304 -28.49 -9.78 12.39
C PHE A 304 -27.74 -9.14 11.20
N TYR A 305 -26.48 -8.76 11.36
CA TYR A 305 -25.68 -8.22 10.27
C TYR A 305 -25.19 -9.37 9.38
N ASP A 306 -24.84 -9.09 8.12
CA ASP A 306 -24.26 -10.03 7.14
C ASP A 306 -22.86 -10.58 7.57
N GLY A 307 -22.71 -10.92 8.84
CA GLY A 307 -21.48 -11.32 9.51
C GLY A 307 -20.43 -10.23 9.68
N GLN A 308 -20.82 -8.95 9.56
CA GLN A 308 -19.90 -7.83 9.60
C GLN A 308 -20.10 -6.94 10.82
N TYR A 309 -19.02 -6.64 11.53
CA TYR A 309 -19.03 -5.74 12.67
C TYR A 309 -17.65 -5.14 12.90
N PHE A 310 -17.56 -4.10 13.73
CA PHE A 310 -16.28 -3.54 14.13
C PHE A 310 -16.16 -3.49 15.65
N LEU A 311 -14.93 -3.63 16.15
CA LEU A 311 -14.57 -3.51 17.55
C LEU A 311 -13.64 -2.31 17.73
N ILE A 312 -14.03 -1.37 18.60
CA ILE A 312 -13.23 -0.20 18.94
C ILE A 312 -12.46 -0.49 20.24
N PHE A 313 -11.14 -0.36 20.21
CA PHE A 313 -10.25 -0.53 21.36
C PHE A 313 -9.72 0.79 21.92
N ARG A 314 -9.78 1.85 21.12
CA ARG A 314 -9.44 3.22 21.53
C ARG A 314 -10.40 4.22 20.89
N SER A 315 -10.88 5.15 21.70
CA SER A 315 -11.66 6.31 21.26
C SER A 315 -11.40 7.50 22.17
N ASN A 316 -11.25 8.68 21.58
CA ASN A 316 -11.19 9.95 22.30
C ASN A 316 -12.58 10.61 22.40
N ASN A 317 -13.62 10.00 21.81
CA ASN A 317 -14.99 10.45 21.97
C ASN A 317 -15.56 9.89 23.28
N PRO A 318 -15.90 10.73 24.27
CA PRO A 318 -16.43 10.28 25.56
C PRO A 318 -17.78 9.56 25.44
N SER A 319 -18.47 9.71 24.31
CA SER A 319 -19.74 9.02 24.02
C SER A 319 -19.55 7.59 23.51
N VAL A 320 -18.31 7.18 23.19
CA VAL A 320 -17.99 5.83 22.75
C VAL A 320 -17.51 5.03 23.95
N GLU A 321 -18.38 4.21 24.51
CA GLU A 321 -18.01 3.25 25.53
C GLU A 321 -17.28 2.06 24.89
N PHE A 322 -16.12 1.71 25.41
CA PHE A 322 -15.42 0.47 25.06
C PHE A 322 -15.03 -0.29 26.32
N SER A 323 -15.18 -1.61 26.30
CA SER A 323 -14.92 -2.46 27.46
C SER A 323 -13.42 -2.61 27.70
N LYS A 324 -12.93 -2.05 28.81
CA LYS A 324 -11.54 -2.26 29.28
C LYS A 324 -11.23 -3.74 29.51
N GLU A 325 -12.22 -4.51 29.97
CA GLU A 325 -12.09 -5.95 30.14
C GLU A 325 -11.90 -6.65 28.79
N LEU A 326 -12.71 -6.32 27.79
CA LEU A 326 -12.58 -6.86 26.44
C LEU A 326 -11.21 -6.53 25.85
N ARG A 327 -10.78 -5.27 25.96
CA ARG A 327 -9.45 -4.83 25.54
C ARG A 327 -8.36 -5.68 26.20
N ASN A 328 -8.39 -5.85 27.52
CA ASN A 328 -7.39 -6.67 28.22
C ASN A 328 -7.41 -8.15 27.79
N LYS A 329 -8.60 -8.72 27.51
CA LYS A 329 -8.72 -10.09 26.99
C LYS A 329 -8.14 -10.22 25.58
N LEU A 330 -8.37 -9.23 24.72
CA LEU A 330 -7.89 -9.16 23.33
C LEU A 330 -6.44 -8.62 23.20
N HIS A 331 -5.82 -8.20 24.31
CA HIS A 331 -4.38 -7.94 24.37
C HIS A 331 -3.57 -9.24 24.55
N LYS A 332 -4.20 -10.35 24.96
CA LYS A 332 -3.50 -11.64 25.05
C LYS A 332 -3.08 -12.10 23.66
N LYS A 333 -1.83 -12.55 23.54
CA LYS A 333 -1.27 -13.07 22.29
C LYS A 333 -2.07 -14.29 21.80
N ARG A 334 -2.49 -14.24 20.55
CA ARG A 334 -3.20 -15.30 19.82
C ARG A 334 -2.70 -15.36 18.38
N LEU A 335 -3.03 -16.43 17.67
CA LEU A 335 -2.78 -16.47 16.24
C LEU A 335 -3.63 -15.41 15.52
N GLU A 336 -3.04 -14.73 14.57
CA GLU A 336 -3.69 -13.78 13.67
C GLU A 336 -3.44 -14.22 12.23
N HIS A 337 -4.48 -14.15 11.41
CA HIS A 337 -4.44 -14.58 10.02
C HIS A 337 -4.05 -13.42 9.10
N ALA A 338 -3.07 -13.64 8.23
CA ALA A 338 -2.59 -12.67 7.25
C ALA A 338 -2.45 -13.29 5.87
N ILE A 339 -3.43 -12.97 5.01
CA ILE A 339 -3.45 -13.36 3.62
C ILE A 339 -3.14 -12.12 2.77
N GLY A 340 -1.98 -12.14 2.12
CA GLY A 340 -1.62 -11.14 1.12
C GLY A 340 -1.92 -11.63 -0.30
N VAL A 341 -1.18 -11.08 -1.25
CA VAL A 341 -1.23 -11.46 -2.68
C VAL A 341 -0.79 -12.92 -2.92
N ILE A 342 -0.08 -13.50 -1.96
CA ILE A 342 0.23 -14.92 -1.89
C ILE A 342 -0.65 -15.58 -0.84
N TYR A 343 -1.29 -16.69 -1.21
CA TYR A 343 -2.06 -17.53 -0.32
C TYR A 343 -1.84 -19.02 -0.58
N ARG A 344 -1.31 -19.72 0.43
CA ARG A 344 -0.94 -21.14 0.40
C ARG A 344 -1.77 -21.93 1.41
N PRO A 345 -2.97 -22.41 1.05
CA PRO A 345 -3.88 -23.10 1.98
C PRO A 345 -3.29 -24.41 2.54
N HIS A 346 -2.40 -25.07 1.81
CA HIS A 346 -1.76 -26.33 2.22
C HIS A 346 -0.77 -26.16 3.38
N THR A 347 -0.16 -24.99 3.52
CA THR A 347 0.83 -24.65 4.56
C THR A 347 0.40 -23.44 5.39
N GLU A 348 -0.91 -23.22 5.48
CA GLU A 348 -1.51 -21.98 5.98
C GLU A 348 -1.02 -21.60 7.37
N ARG A 349 -1.00 -22.56 8.31
CA ARG A 349 -0.49 -22.34 9.67
C ARG A 349 0.94 -21.79 9.70
N GLN A 350 1.82 -22.26 8.83
CA GLN A 350 3.21 -21.80 8.79
C GLN A 350 3.38 -20.51 7.97
N SER A 351 2.56 -20.33 6.92
CA SER A 351 2.75 -19.27 5.92
C SER A 351 1.95 -18.00 6.21
N HIS A 352 0.81 -18.13 6.89
CA HIS A 352 -0.20 -17.06 6.99
C HIS A 352 -0.64 -16.77 8.43
N TYR A 353 -0.08 -17.43 9.44
CA TYR A 353 -0.39 -17.14 10.84
C TYR A 353 0.84 -16.72 11.63
N PHE A 354 0.68 -15.67 12.42
CA PHE A 354 1.65 -15.23 13.43
C PHE A 354 0.96 -14.91 14.75
N ASN A 355 1.68 -14.89 15.86
CA ASN A 355 1.13 -14.42 17.13
C ASN A 355 1.04 -12.88 17.19
N ALA A 356 -0.12 -12.36 17.59
CA ALA A 356 -0.33 -10.94 17.81
C ALA A 356 -1.25 -10.62 18.99
N SER A 357 -1.16 -9.38 19.46
CA SER A 357 -2.04 -8.79 20.47
C SER A 357 -3.00 -7.80 19.80
N LEU A 358 -4.21 -8.27 19.43
CA LEU A 358 -5.17 -7.53 18.58
C LEU A 358 -5.43 -6.09 19.04
N SER A 359 -5.76 -5.92 20.32
CA SER A 359 -6.26 -4.63 20.86
C SER A 359 -5.19 -3.56 21.10
N THR A 360 -3.92 -3.91 20.91
CA THR A 360 -2.77 -3.00 20.96
C THR A 360 -2.12 -2.86 19.59
N GLN A 361 -2.21 -3.91 18.74
CA GLN A 361 -1.86 -3.82 17.33
C GLN A 361 -2.71 -2.79 16.60
N PHE A 362 -4.03 -2.82 16.81
CA PHE A 362 -5.00 -1.93 16.16
C PHE A 362 -5.80 -1.12 17.18
N ASP A 363 -6.30 0.04 16.76
CA ASP A 363 -7.23 0.87 17.52
C ASP A 363 -8.69 0.50 17.26
N CYS A 364 -8.95 -0.04 16.07
CA CYS A 364 -10.22 -0.62 15.65
C CYS A 364 -9.96 -1.83 14.75
N VAL A 365 -10.83 -2.82 14.80
CA VAL A 365 -10.83 -3.95 13.85
C VAL A 365 -12.20 -4.08 13.22
N ILE A 366 -12.23 -4.18 11.90
CA ILE A 366 -13.42 -4.54 11.13
C ILE A 366 -13.35 -6.04 10.86
N HIS A 367 -14.33 -6.78 11.35
CA HIS A 367 -14.49 -8.20 11.07
C HIS A 367 -15.50 -8.38 9.93
N VAL A 368 -15.11 -9.16 8.93
CA VAL A 368 -15.95 -9.58 7.82
C VAL A 368 -15.98 -11.11 7.84
N GLU A 369 -17.09 -11.70 8.26
CA GLU A 369 -17.23 -13.16 8.41
C GLU A 369 -16.81 -13.94 7.16
N MET A 370 -17.28 -13.50 5.98
CA MET A 370 -17.01 -14.17 4.71
C MET A 370 -16.62 -13.15 3.63
N THR A 371 -15.41 -13.29 3.09
CA THR A 371 -14.94 -12.46 1.97
C THR A 371 -15.37 -13.01 0.61
N ARG A 372 -15.31 -12.16 -0.41
CA ARG A 372 -15.42 -12.56 -1.82
C ARG A 372 -14.14 -12.17 -2.56
N ALA A 373 -13.74 -13.00 -3.51
CA ALA A 373 -12.56 -12.76 -4.33
C ALA A 373 -12.67 -11.44 -5.09
N LEU A 374 -11.63 -10.63 -4.99
CA LEU A 374 -11.46 -9.39 -5.73
C LEU A 374 -11.42 -9.68 -7.22
N ARG A 375 -12.30 -9.07 -8.04
CA ARG A 375 -12.35 -9.37 -9.48
C ARG A 375 -11.31 -8.53 -10.25
N PRO A 376 -10.28 -9.14 -10.87
CA PRO A 376 -9.31 -8.42 -11.70
C PRO A 376 -9.98 -7.76 -12.92
N LEU A 377 -9.39 -6.68 -13.43
CA LEU A 377 -9.81 -6.12 -14.73
C LEU A 377 -9.39 -7.05 -15.88
N GLU A 378 -8.15 -7.54 -15.85
CA GLU A 378 -7.68 -8.60 -16.74
C GLU A 378 -7.99 -9.98 -16.15
N ILE A 379 -9.11 -10.56 -16.57
CA ILE A 379 -9.51 -11.89 -16.10
C ILE A 379 -8.67 -12.96 -16.79
N HIS A 380 -7.75 -13.58 -16.05
CA HIS A 380 -6.96 -14.71 -16.52
C HIS A 380 -7.84 -15.97 -16.67
N PRO A 381 -7.63 -16.83 -17.70
CA PRO A 381 -8.44 -18.05 -17.89
C PRO A 381 -8.48 -18.98 -16.68
N ILE A 382 -7.36 -19.13 -15.95
CA ILE A 382 -7.28 -19.94 -14.72
C ILE A 382 -8.24 -19.38 -13.66
N TRP A 383 -8.20 -18.07 -13.45
CA TRP A 383 -9.07 -17.40 -12.51
C TRP A 383 -10.55 -17.57 -12.88
N ALA A 384 -10.91 -17.38 -14.15
CA ALA A 384 -12.29 -17.53 -14.63
C ALA A 384 -12.82 -18.96 -14.50
N GLN A 385 -11.96 -19.95 -14.77
CA GLN A 385 -12.31 -21.36 -14.62
C GLN A 385 -12.54 -21.70 -13.15
N ALA A 386 -11.62 -21.29 -12.28
CA ALA A 386 -11.76 -21.48 -10.85
C ALA A 386 -13.01 -20.74 -10.29
N GLU A 387 -13.33 -19.52 -10.73
CA GLU A 387 -14.57 -18.84 -10.32
C GLU A 387 -15.81 -19.70 -10.64
N LYS A 388 -15.90 -20.29 -11.83
CA LYS A 388 -17.04 -21.13 -12.25
C LYS A 388 -17.14 -22.45 -11.50
N GLU A 389 -16.01 -23.08 -11.19
CA GLU A 389 -15.99 -24.33 -10.43
C GLU A 389 -16.46 -24.12 -8.98
N HIS A 390 -16.25 -22.92 -8.45
CA HIS A 390 -16.48 -22.61 -7.04
C HIS A 390 -17.73 -21.78 -6.77
N VAL A 391 -18.26 -21.06 -7.76
CA VAL A 391 -19.60 -20.47 -7.74
C VAL A 391 -20.50 -21.42 -8.53
N PRO A 392 -21.31 -22.29 -7.87
CA PRO A 392 -22.20 -23.16 -8.62
C PRO A 392 -23.06 -22.31 -9.55
N ASP A 393 -23.24 -22.75 -10.80
CA ASP A 393 -24.15 -22.14 -11.75
C ASP A 393 -25.48 -21.89 -11.05
N THR A 394 -25.77 -20.64 -10.69
CA THR A 394 -27.14 -20.23 -10.40
C THR A 394 -27.85 -20.30 -11.73
N PHE A 395 -28.39 -21.48 -12.04
CA PHE A 395 -29.31 -21.68 -13.15
C PHE A 395 -30.38 -20.59 -13.08
N PRO A 396 -30.78 -20.00 -14.23
CA PRO A 396 -31.79 -18.97 -14.24
C PRO A 396 -33.10 -19.55 -13.68
N MET A 397 -33.63 -18.91 -12.64
CA MET A 397 -35.04 -19.05 -12.29
C MET A 397 -35.82 -18.56 -13.50
N ASN A 398 -36.30 -19.50 -14.33
CA ASN A 398 -37.23 -19.20 -15.39
C ASN A 398 -38.47 -18.55 -14.78
N VAL A 399 -38.76 -17.36 -15.32
CA VAL A 399 -39.99 -16.55 -15.33
C VAL A 399 -41.19 -17.09 -14.55
#